data_AF-A0A0M8QJ92-F1
#
_entry.id   AF-A0A0M8QJ92-F1
#
_cell.length_a   1.000
_cell.length_b   1.000
_cell.length_c   1.000
_cell.angle_alpha   90.00
_cell.angle_beta   90.00
_cell.angle_gamma   90.00
#
_symmetry.space_group_name_H-M   'P 1'
#
loop_
_entity.id
_entity.type
_entity.pdbx_description
1 polymer ?
#
loop_
_entity_poly.entity_id
_entity_poly.type
_entity_poly.pdbx_seq_one_letter_code
_entity_poly.pdbx_strand_id
1 'polypeptide(L)' 'MSETTHDGTVAVTASVPPDEGLPADRLAAKYGLTVSGARPSLVEYVRQLWDRRHFILAFSRAK' A
#
# COMPACT_ATOMS: atom_id res chain seq x y z
N MET A 1 20.81 23.79 -26.60
CA MET A 1 20.57 22.71 -25.64
C MET A 1 19.07 22.68 -25.40
N SER A 2 18.43 21.57 -25.77
CA SER A 2 17.04 21.51 -26.22
C SER A 2 15.98 21.72 -25.12
N GLU A 3 15.03 22.58 -25.42
CA GLU A 3 13.74 22.75 -24.74
C GLU A 3 12.84 21.57 -25.17
N THR A 4 12.40 20.73 -24.23
CA THR A 4 11.52 19.59 -24.52
C THR A 4 10.08 19.96 -24.23
N THR A 5 9.45 20.63 -25.21
CA THR A 5 8.00 20.80 -25.29
C THR A 5 7.33 19.42 -25.31
N HIS A 6 6.75 19.02 -24.18
CA HIS A 6 5.82 17.90 -24.14
C HIS A 6 4.47 18.38 -24.69
N ASP A 7 4.35 18.42 -26.01
CA ASP A 7 3.06 18.44 -26.68
C ASP A 7 2.63 16.98 -26.87
N GLY A 8 1.78 16.55 -25.95
CA GLY A 8 1.29 15.18 -25.88
C GLY A 8 -0.13 15.19 -25.37
N THR A 9 -1.00 15.96 -26.01
CA THR A 9 -2.45 15.86 -25.82
C THR A 9 -2.94 14.54 -26.39
N VAL A 10 -2.66 13.44 -25.68
CA VAL A 10 -3.39 12.20 -25.88
C VAL A 10 -4.74 12.44 -25.21
N ALA A 11 -5.74 12.83 -26.01
CA ALA A 11 -7.12 12.69 -25.62
C ALA A 11 -7.41 11.18 -25.52
N VAL A 12 -6.98 10.58 -24.41
CA VAL A 12 -7.50 9.29 -23.97
C VAL A 12 -8.96 9.60 -23.64
N THR A 13 -9.88 9.24 -24.54
CA THR A 13 -11.26 8.97 -24.13
C THR A 13 -11.16 7.75 -23.23
N ALA A 14 -10.71 7.98 -22.00
CA ALA A 14 -10.64 6.97 -20.97
C ALA A 14 -12.09 6.55 -20.79
N SER A 15 -12.38 5.30 -21.16
CA SER A 15 -13.57 4.64 -20.64
C SER A 15 -13.48 4.81 -19.13
N VAL A 16 -14.38 5.64 -18.58
CA VAL A 16 -14.62 5.75 -17.14
C VAL A 16 -14.64 4.32 -16.63
N PRO A 17 -13.66 3.89 -15.79
CA PRO A 17 -13.69 2.54 -15.26
C PRO A 17 -15.04 2.34 -14.59
N PRO A 18 -15.65 1.13 -14.68
CA PRO A 18 -16.97 0.88 -14.11
C PRO A 18 -17.05 1.12 -12.60
N ASP A 19 -15.88 1.29 -11.97
CA ASP A 19 -15.71 1.54 -10.56
C ASP A 19 -15.41 3.00 -10.19
N GLU A 20 -15.36 3.89 -11.18
CA GLU A 20 -15.16 5.32 -10.97
C GLU A 20 -16.41 5.91 -10.29
N GLY A 21 -16.24 6.43 -9.08
CA GLY A 21 -17.33 6.97 -8.26
C GLY A 21 -17.81 6.07 -7.11
N LEU A 22 -17.29 4.84 -6.99
CA LEU A 22 -17.48 4.07 -5.75
C LEU A 22 -16.68 4.71 -4.61
N PRO A 23 -17.25 4.77 -3.39
CA PRO A 23 -16.48 5.14 -2.23
C PRO A 23 -15.38 4.08 -1.97
N ALA A 24 -14.25 4.53 -1.44
CA ALA A 24 -13.03 3.72 -1.34
C ALA A 24 -13.21 2.42 -0.54
N ASP A 25 -14.13 2.40 0.43
CA ASP A 25 -14.50 1.22 1.22
C ASP A 25 -15.15 0.12 0.37
N ARG A 26 -16.05 0.51 -0.55
CA ARG A 26 -16.74 -0.41 -1.45
C ARG A 26 -15.81 -0.93 -2.53
N LEU A 27 -14.91 -0.08 -3.02
CA LEU A 27 -13.87 -0.49 -3.95
C LEU A 27 -12.93 -1.51 -3.30
N ALA A 28 -12.48 -1.22 -2.07
CA ALA A 28 -11.62 -2.13 -1.32
C ALA A 28 -12.31 -3.48 -1.08
N ALA A 29 -13.58 -3.47 -0.68
CA ALA A 29 -14.36 -4.70 -0.51
C ALA A 29 -14.52 -5.49 -1.82
N LYS A 30 -14.80 -4.82 -2.94
CA LYS A 30 -14.94 -5.45 -4.26
C LYS A 30 -13.68 -6.21 -4.68
N TYR A 31 -12.51 -5.64 -4.37
CA TYR A 31 -11.21 -6.20 -4.75
C TYR A 31 -10.50 -6.96 -3.62
N GLY A 32 -11.16 -7.17 -2.47
CA GLY A 32 -10.55 -7.83 -1.31
C GLY A 32 -9.32 -7.10 -0.76
N LEU A 33 -9.22 -5.79 -1.01
CA LEU A 33 -8.12 -4.96 -0.53
C LEU A 33 -8.29 -4.70 0.96
N THR A 34 -7.17 -4.72 1.68
CA THR A 34 -7.11 -4.38 3.09
C THR A 34 -6.32 -3.09 3.28
N VAL A 35 -6.56 -2.39 4.39
CA VAL A 35 -5.83 -1.15 4.71
C VAL A 35 -4.35 -1.48 4.90
N SER A 36 -3.50 -0.92 4.05
CA SER A 36 -2.05 -0.99 4.22
C SER A 36 -1.67 -0.30 5.53
N GLY A 37 -1.03 -1.03 6.44
CA GLY A 37 -0.70 -0.53 7.78
C GLY A 37 -1.81 -0.66 8.82
N ALA A 38 -2.82 -1.51 8.57
CA ALA A 38 -3.77 -1.91 9.61
C ALA A 38 -3.00 -2.34 10.88
N ARG A 39 -3.32 -1.73 12.02
CA ARG A 39 -2.62 -2.03 13.27
C ARG A 39 -3.00 -3.44 13.72
N PRO A 40 -2.01 -4.31 13.99
CA PRO A 40 -2.32 -5.63 14.54
C PRO A 40 -2.98 -5.47 15.91
N SER A 41 -3.81 -6.43 16.27
CA SER A 41 -4.31 -6.54 17.64
C SER A 41 -3.15 -6.77 18.61
N LEU A 42 -3.38 -6.53 19.91
CA LEU A 42 -2.34 -6.73 20.92
C LEU A 42 -1.79 -8.16 20.92
N VAL A 43 -2.67 -9.15 20.77
CA VAL A 43 -2.28 -10.57 20.74
C VAL A 43 -1.42 -10.88 19.52
N GLU A 44 -1.79 -10.38 18.36
CA GLU A 44 -1.00 -10.53 17.13
C GLU A 44 0.34 -9.82 17.23
N TYR A 45 0.37 -8.63 17.84
CA TYR A 45 1.61 -7.90 18.08
C TYR A 45 2.57 -8.68 18.99
N VAL A 46 2.07 -9.28 20.08
CA VAL A 46 2.89 -10.11 20.98
C VAL A 46 3.40 -11.36 20.26
N ARG A 47 2.58 -12.02 19.44
CA ARG A 47 3.03 -13.16 18.61
C ARG A 47 4.15 -12.75 17.66
N GLN A 48 3.95 -11.64 16.97
CA GLN A 48 4.93 -11.07 16.05
C GLN A 48 6.25 -10.69 16.72
N LEU A 49 6.22 -10.22 17.98
CA LEU A 49 7.40 -9.92 18.77
C LEU A 49 8.18 -11.20 19.10
N TRP A 50 7.46 -12.25 19.51
CA TRP A 50 8.05 -13.56 19.78
C TRP A 50 8.67 -14.19 18.52
N ASP A 51 8.03 -14.10 17.38
CA ASP A 51 8.57 -14.60 16.10
C ASP A 51 9.85 -13.87 15.71
N ARG A 52 9.92 -12.55 15.98
CA ARG A 52 11.09 -11.71 15.66
C ARG A 52 12.17 -11.68 16.73
N ARG A 53 12.02 -12.41 17.85
CA ARG A 53 12.95 -12.38 19.00
C ARG A 53 14.43 -12.53 18.61
N HIS A 54 14.74 -13.42 17.66
CA HIS A 54 16.13 -13.69 17.27
C HIS A 54 16.73 -12.51 16.51
N PHE A 55 15.95 -11.92 15.61
CA PHE A 55 16.35 -10.71 14.90
C PHE A 55 16.55 -9.55 15.88
N ILE A 56 15.60 -9.33 16.80
CA ILE A 56 15.67 -8.24 17.78
C ILE A 56 16.92 -8.38 18.65
N LEU A 57 17.20 -9.59 19.15
CA LEU A 57 18.39 -9.85 19.96
C LEU A 57 19.69 -9.66 19.16
N ALA A 58 19.74 -10.18 17.92
CA ALA A 58 20.92 -10.01 17.06
C ALA A 58 21.17 -8.54 16.72
N PHE A 59 20.13 -7.81 16.32
CA PHE A 59 20.19 -6.38 16.01
C PHE A 59 20.62 -5.56 17.23
N SER A 60 20.07 -5.86 18.41
CA SER A 60 20.45 -5.16 19.66
C SER A 60 21.92 -5.34 20.06
N ARG A 61 22.57 -6.40 19.56
CA ARG A 61 23.98 -6.72 19.82
C ARG A 61 24.89 -6.35 18.67
N ALA A 62 24.34 -5.95 17.52
CA ALA A 62 25.13 -5.47 16.41
C ALA A 62 25.74 -4.13 16.82
N LYS A 63 27.07 -4.04 16.74
CA LYS A 63 27.88 -2.87 17.04
C LYS A 63 28.32 -2.21 15.74
#